data_AF-E5Y4H1-F1
#
_entry.id   AF-E5Y4H1-F1
#
_cell.length_a   1.000
_cell.length_b   1.000
_cell.length_c   1.000
_cell.angle_alpha   90.00
_cell.angle_beta   90.00
_cell.angle_gamma   90.00
#
_symmetry.space_group_name_H-M   'P 1'
#
loop_
_entity.id
_entity.type
_entity.pdbx_description
1 polymer ?
#
loop_
_entity_poly.entity_id
_entity_poly.type
_entity_poly.pdbx_seq_one_letter_code
_entity_poly.pdbx_strand_id
1 'polypeptide(L)'
;MHKHLLAAVLSLAVAMTGASALEAHAKTTFVTIGTGGITGVYYPTGGAIAKIVNAKKDKYDIRATVESTGASVFNINAIMAGDLEFGIAQADRQYQAYNGLSEWEGKPQKDLRAVFALAPEAVTFVAAEDSGIKSLKDAKGKVVNIGNPGSGNRQNAIDVFEAAGINIEKDLKAESIKAADAPRMLQDGRIDGFFYTVGHPNGNIKEATAGKRKTRIVSITDIEPLVKKFPYYSLTNIDMAQYPEATNANEKVTTVGMLATFVTSAKVPDDVVYAITKEVFENLDEFKKLHPALEGLTRETMLEGLTAPIHPGALKYYKEAGLMK
;
A
#
# COMPACT_ATOMS: atom_id res chain seq x y z
N MET A 1 27.76 -89.28 -16.58
CA MET A 1 27.12 -90.42 -15.90
C MET A 1 26.75 -90.01 -14.49
N HIS A 2 25.49 -90.26 -14.10
CA HIS A 2 24.93 -90.26 -12.74
C HIS A 2 24.85 -88.89 -12.03
N LYS A 3 23.67 -88.25 -12.01
CA LYS A 3 22.49 -88.52 -11.16
C LYS A 3 22.76 -88.28 -9.68
N HIS A 4 22.01 -87.33 -9.11
CA HIS A 4 21.08 -87.46 -7.96
C HIS A 4 21.07 -86.15 -7.15
N LEU A 5 20.03 -85.73 -6.46
CA LEU A 5 18.58 -85.81 -6.58
C LEU A 5 18.09 -84.91 -5.42
N LEU A 6 17.10 -84.06 -5.66
CA LEU A 6 16.10 -83.51 -4.73
C LEU A 6 16.51 -83.04 -3.32
N ALA A 7 16.21 -81.78 -3.03
CA ALA A 7 15.36 -81.44 -1.87
C ALA A 7 14.53 -80.17 -2.20
N ALA A 8 13.22 -80.37 -2.30
CA ALA A 8 12.22 -79.31 -2.34
C ALA A 8 12.02 -78.73 -0.94
N VAL A 9 11.64 -77.46 -0.81
CA VAL A 9 10.44 -77.00 -0.07
C VAL A 9 10.17 -75.52 -0.42
N LEU A 10 8.91 -75.29 -0.79
CA LEU A 10 8.21 -74.04 -1.03
C LEU A 10 8.14 -73.18 0.24
N SER A 11 8.37 -71.86 0.16
CA SER A 11 7.78 -70.88 1.11
C SER A 11 7.78 -69.49 0.48
N LEU A 12 6.61 -69.12 -0.05
CA LEU A 12 6.22 -67.76 -0.37
C LEU A 12 5.96 -67.02 0.95
N ALA A 13 6.68 -65.93 1.24
CA ALA A 13 6.25 -64.95 2.24
C ALA A 13 6.75 -63.55 1.88
N VAL A 14 5.77 -62.68 1.68
CA VAL A 14 5.85 -61.25 1.38
C VAL A 14 6.53 -60.50 2.52
N ALA A 15 7.44 -59.58 2.19
CA ALA A 15 7.70 -58.39 3.00
C ALA A 15 8.06 -57.21 2.08
N MET A 16 7.02 -56.67 1.42
CA MET A 16 6.99 -55.27 1.04
C MET A 16 6.90 -54.44 2.33
N THR A 17 8.02 -53.91 2.84
CA THR A 17 8.02 -52.74 3.74
C THR A 17 9.40 -52.11 3.71
N GLY A 18 9.55 -51.14 2.82
CA GLY A 18 10.73 -50.28 2.74
C GLY A 18 10.48 -49.13 1.78
N ALA A 19 9.23 -48.69 1.65
CA ALA A 19 8.95 -47.38 1.09
C ALA A 19 9.51 -46.38 2.09
N SER A 20 10.70 -45.87 1.80
CA SER A 20 11.18 -44.62 2.36
C SER A 20 10.06 -43.60 2.15
N ALA A 21 9.36 -43.26 3.22
CA ALA A 21 8.61 -42.03 3.28
C ALA A 21 9.66 -40.92 3.09
N LEU A 22 9.83 -40.46 1.85
CA LEU A 22 10.28 -39.11 1.61
C LEU A 22 9.28 -38.25 2.35
N GLU A 23 9.66 -37.79 3.54
CA GLU A 23 9.00 -36.67 4.20
C GLU A 23 8.96 -35.57 3.14
N ALA A 24 7.77 -35.34 2.60
CA ALA A 24 7.50 -34.16 1.80
C ALA A 24 7.64 -32.99 2.76
N HIS A 25 8.88 -32.48 2.92
CA HIS A 25 9.10 -31.19 3.54
C HIS A 25 8.17 -30.22 2.83
N ALA A 26 7.20 -29.67 3.56
CA ALA A 26 6.33 -28.63 3.07
C ALA A 26 7.24 -27.55 2.47
N LYS A 27 7.13 -27.34 1.15
CA LYS A 27 7.97 -26.40 0.44
C LYS A 27 7.67 -25.01 1.03
N THR A 28 8.67 -24.37 1.63
CA THR A 28 8.52 -23.01 2.13
C THR A 28 7.97 -22.12 1.02
N THR A 29 6.84 -21.48 1.30
CA THR A 29 6.21 -20.50 0.42
C THR A 29 6.87 -19.15 0.68
N PHE A 30 7.47 -18.58 -0.36
CA PHE A 30 8.02 -17.23 -0.31
C PHE A 30 6.98 -16.27 -0.87
N VAL A 31 6.75 -15.18 -0.14
CA VAL A 31 5.84 -14.12 -0.57
C VAL A 31 6.56 -12.78 -0.52
N THR A 32 6.41 -11.97 -1.56
CA THR A 32 7.02 -10.65 -1.65
C THR A 32 5.95 -9.58 -1.61
N ILE A 33 6.15 -8.56 -0.77
CA ILE A 33 5.25 -7.42 -0.60
C ILE A 33 5.82 -6.21 -1.34
N GLY A 34 5.15 -5.78 -2.41
CA GLY A 34 5.42 -4.49 -3.05
C GLY A 34 5.01 -3.33 -2.15
N THR A 35 5.92 -2.38 -1.89
CA THR A 35 5.67 -1.28 -0.96
C THR A 35 5.66 0.08 -1.66
N GLY A 36 6.67 0.90 -1.44
CA GLY A 36 6.87 2.21 -2.06
C GLY A 36 8.31 2.65 -1.83
N GLY A 37 8.59 3.94 -1.97
CA GLY A 37 9.90 4.49 -1.62
C GLY A 37 10.24 4.26 -0.13
N ILE A 38 11.51 4.04 0.17
CA ILE A 38 12.00 3.72 1.54
C ILE A 38 11.68 4.83 2.55
N THR A 39 11.56 6.08 2.11
CA THR A 39 11.20 7.23 2.95
C THR A 39 9.68 7.40 3.13
N GLY A 40 8.87 6.55 2.48
CA GLY A 40 7.42 6.55 2.62
C GLY A 40 6.93 5.66 3.75
N VAL A 41 5.61 5.60 3.93
CA VAL A 41 4.97 4.80 4.98
C VAL A 41 4.79 3.33 4.56
N TYR A 42 4.70 3.05 3.26
CA TYR A 42 4.46 1.69 2.76
C TYR A 42 5.63 0.75 3.06
N TYR A 43 6.88 1.22 2.90
CA TYR A 43 8.06 0.39 3.14
C TYR A 43 8.13 -0.15 4.58
N PRO A 44 8.09 0.70 5.63
CA PRO A 44 8.06 0.20 7.01
C PRO A 44 6.78 -0.59 7.33
N THR A 45 5.63 -0.26 6.72
CA THR A 45 4.38 -1.03 6.91
C THR A 45 4.49 -2.44 6.35
N GLY A 46 5.03 -2.62 5.13
CA GLY A 46 5.30 -3.94 4.58
C GLY A 46 6.30 -4.70 5.45
N GLY A 47 7.33 -4.02 5.97
CA GLY A 47 8.31 -4.63 6.86
C GLY A 47 7.68 -5.11 8.17
N ALA A 48 6.73 -4.35 8.71
CA ALA A 48 5.94 -4.73 9.88
C ALA A 48 5.08 -5.97 9.61
N ILE A 49 4.40 -6.04 8.47
CA ILE A 49 3.62 -7.23 8.06
C ILE A 49 4.56 -8.44 7.94
N ALA A 50 5.66 -8.28 7.22
CA ALA A 50 6.64 -9.35 7.04
C ALA A 50 7.21 -9.84 8.39
N LYS A 51 7.49 -8.94 9.33
CA LYS A 51 7.96 -9.30 10.67
C LYS A 51 6.94 -10.15 11.43
N ILE A 52 5.67 -9.74 11.46
CA ILE A 52 4.59 -10.49 12.12
C ILE A 52 4.43 -11.89 11.52
N VAL A 53 4.42 -11.99 10.19
CA VAL A 53 4.28 -13.27 9.48
C VAL A 53 5.50 -14.17 9.71
N ASN A 54 6.71 -13.62 9.60
CA ASN A 54 7.96 -14.37 9.76
C ASN A 54 8.17 -14.89 11.18
N ALA A 55 7.58 -14.26 12.20
CA ALA A 55 7.55 -14.77 13.57
C ALA A 55 6.79 -16.11 13.69
N LYS A 56 5.97 -16.45 12.67
CA LYS A 56 5.21 -17.70 12.58
C LYS A 56 5.61 -18.56 11.37
N LYS A 57 6.80 -18.32 10.80
CA LYS A 57 7.27 -19.01 9.59
C LYS A 57 7.23 -20.54 9.71
N ASP A 58 7.55 -21.10 10.87
CA ASP A 58 7.61 -22.56 11.08
C ASP A 58 6.21 -23.16 11.29
N LYS A 59 5.19 -22.34 11.56
CA LYS A 59 3.80 -22.75 11.72
C LYS A 59 3.07 -22.83 10.37
N TYR A 60 3.39 -21.92 9.46
CA TYR A 60 2.70 -21.78 8.18
C TYR A 60 3.57 -22.11 6.97
N ASP A 61 4.86 -22.38 7.17
CA ASP A 61 5.87 -22.51 6.10
C ASP A 61 5.91 -21.30 5.15
N ILE A 62 5.61 -20.09 5.66
CA ILE A 62 5.60 -18.84 4.89
C ILE A 62 6.80 -17.98 5.28
N ARG A 63 7.50 -17.43 4.29
CA ARG A 63 8.51 -16.37 4.45
C ARG A 63 8.15 -15.15 3.64
N ALA A 64 7.98 -14.02 4.32
CA ALA A 64 7.65 -12.75 3.71
C ALA A 64 8.88 -11.84 3.58
N THR A 65 9.04 -11.21 2.41
CA THR A 65 10.00 -10.14 2.14
C THR A 65 9.29 -8.90 1.63
N VAL A 66 10.01 -7.78 1.51
CA VAL A 66 9.47 -6.52 1.01
C VAL A 66 10.34 -5.98 -0.10
N GLU A 67 9.72 -5.33 -1.07
CA GLU A 67 10.40 -4.65 -2.16
C GLU A 67 10.04 -3.17 -2.16
N SER A 68 11.04 -2.32 -2.36
CA SER A 68 10.81 -0.89 -2.59
C SER A 68 10.42 -0.68 -4.05
N THR A 69 9.31 0.01 -4.27
CA THR A 69 8.70 0.11 -5.60
C THR A 69 8.26 1.54 -5.95
N GLY A 70 7.72 1.71 -7.15
CA GLY A 70 7.00 2.92 -7.58
C GLY A 70 5.62 3.11 -6.91
N ALA A 71 5.26 2.27 -5.94
CA ALA A 71 3.97 2.23 -5.23
C ALA A 71 2.79 1.69 -6.06
N SER A 72 1.58 2.17 -5.78
CA SER A 72 0.30 1.51 -6.07
C SER A 72 0.13 0.94 -7.50
N VAL A 73 0.39 1.71 -8.56
CA VAL A 73 0.19 1.21 -9.95
C VAL A 73 1.19 0.11 -10.27
N PHE A 74 2.46 0.29 -9.90
CA PHE A 74 3.49 -0.74 -10.05
C PHE A 74 3.12 -2.00 -9.25
N ASN A 75 2.76 -1.85 -7.98
CA ASN A 75 2.44 -2.98 -7.10
C ASN A 75 1.28 -3.79 -7.67
N ILE A 76 0.19 -3.13 -8.07
CA ILE A 76 -0.96 -3.81 -8.66
C ILE A 76 -0.55 -4.54 -9.95
N ASN A 77 0.19 -3.89 -10.84
CA ASN A 77 0.62 -4.50 -12.10
C ASN A 77 1.55 -5.70 -11.88
N ALA A 78 2.50 -5.60 -10.95
CA ALA A 78 3.41 -6.69 -10.60
C ALA A 78 2.66 -7.88 -9.97
N ILE A 79 1.64 -7.61 -9.15
CA ILE A 79 0.76 -8.67 -8.60
C ILE A 79 -0.04 -9.36 -9.70
N MET A 80 -0.57 -8.60 -10.67
CA MET A 80 -1.34 -9.16 -11.78
C MET A 80 -0.44 -9.92 -12.78
N ALA A 81 0.82 -9.53 -12.91
CA ALA A 81 1.85 -10.24 -13.68
C ALA A 81 2.36 -11.51 -12.97
N GLY A 82 2.19 -11.62 -11.65
CA GLY A 82 2.71 -12.72 -10.83
C GLY A 82 4.16 -12.52 -10.38
N ASP A 83 4.70 -11.31 -10.51
CA ASP A 83 6.04 -10.96 -10.05
C ASP A 83 6.08 -10.69 -8.53
N LEU A 84 4.93 -10.36 -7.93
CA LEU A 84 4.74 -10.14 -6.49
C LEU A 84 3.46 -10.84 -6.02
N GLU A 85 3.46 -11.44 -4.84
CA GLU A 85 2.24 -12.04 -4.27
C GLU A 85 1.32 -10.99 -3.63
N PHE A 86 1.92 -9.94 -3.05
CA PHE A 86 1.21 -8.92 -2.31
C PHE A 86 1.73 -7.52 -2.60
N GLY A 87 0.95 -6.52 -2.22
CA GLY A 87 1.43 -5.15 -2.21
C GLY A 87 0.55 -4.23 -1.40
N ILE A 88 1.05 -3.02 -1.18
CA ILE A 88 0.28 -1.93 -0.58
C ILE A 88 -0.14 -0.99 -1.71
N ALA A 89 -1.42 -0.65 -1.76
CA ALA A 89 -1.97 0.28 -2.73
C ALA A 89 -3.05 1.14 -2.11
N GLN A 90 -3.22 2.36 -2.61
CA GLN A 90 -4.31 3.24 -2.20
C GLN A 90 -5.67 2.70 -2.68
N ALA A 91 -6.73 2.92 -1.90
CA ALA A 91 -8.07 2.44 -2.20
C ALA A 91 -8.63 2.96 -3.55
N ASP A 92 -8.23 4.17 -3.98
CA ASP A 92 -8.59 4.72 -5.29
C ASP A 92 -7.94 3.92 -6.44
N ARG A 93 -6.65 3.60 -6.30
CA ARG A 93 -5.89 2.79 -7.27
C ARG A 93 -6.45 1.39 -7.36
N GLN A 94 -6.79 0.79 -6.22
CA GLN A 94 -7.46 -0.51 -6.17
C GLN A 94 -8.81 -0.49 -6.92
N TYR A 95 -9.63 0.54 -6.69
CA TYR A 95 -10.92 0.70 -7.36
C TYR A 95 -10.75 0.83 -8.87
N GLN A 96 -9.85 1.73 -9.29
CA GLN A 96 -9.63 2.02 -10.70
C GLN A 96 -9.04 0.81 -11.44
N ALA A 97 -8.09 0.10 -10.84
CA ALA A 97 -7.54 -1.12 -11.42
C ALA A 97 -8.61 -2.20 -11.61
N TYR A 98 -9.39 -2.49 -10.58
CA TYR A 98 -10.43 -3.53 -10.64
C TYR A 98 -11.51 -3.22 -11.68
N ASN A 99 -11.82 -1.93 -11.87
CA ASN A 99 -12.84 -1.47 -12.83
C ASN A 99 -12.28 -1.13 -14.22
N GLY A 100 -10.97 -1.14 -14.42
CA GLY A 100 -10.36 -0.84 -15.72
C GLY A 100 -10.45 0.63 -16.10
N LEU A 101 -10.10 1.52 -15.16
CA LEU A 101 -10.14 2.97 -15.28
C LEU A 101 -8.73 3.57 -15.18
N SER A 102 -8.55 4.83 -15.61
CA SER A 102 -7.28 5.55 -15.53
C SER A 102 -6.15 4.75 -16.21
N GLU A 103 -5.06 4.44 -15.52
CA GLU A 103 -3.92 3.64 -16.01
C GLU A 103 -4.32 2.26 -16.57
N TRP A 104 -5.50 1.76 -16.20
CA TRP A 104 -6.05 0.48 -16.62
C TRP A 104 -7.22 0.61 -17.61
N GLU A 105 -7.36 1.75 -18.29
CA GLU A 105 -8.48 2.00 -19.22
C GLU A 105 -8.67 0.85 -20.22
N GLY A 106 -9.88 0.25 -20.20
CA GLY A 106 -10.24 -0.89 -21.04
C GLY A 106 -9.61 -2.24 -20.64
N LYS A 107 -8.83 -2.28 -19.55
CA LYS A 107 -8.08 -3.47 -19.08
C LYS A 107 -8.29 -3.71 -17.58
N PRO A 108 -9.51 -4.09 -17.14
CA PRO A 108 -9.81 -4.31 -15.73
C PRO A 108 -9.00 -5.47 -15.14
N GLN A 109 -8.44 -5.25 -13.95
CA GLN A 109 -7.65 -6.22 -13.19
C GLN A 109 -8.58 -7.09 -12.32
N LYS A 110 -9.35 -7.99 -12.94
CA LYS A 110 -10.41 -8.77 -12.26
C LYS A 110 -9.92 -9.79 -11.23
N ASP A 111 -8.64 -10.16 -11.29
CA ASP A 111 -8.02 -11.03 -10.30
C ASP A 111 -7.55 -10.26 -9.05
N LEU A 112 -7.56 -8.92 -9.05
CA LEU A 112 -7.17 -8.13 -7.89
C LEU A 112 -8.11 -8.40 -6.70
N ARG A 113 -7.53 -8.59 -5.52
CA ARG A 113 -8.25 -8.82 -4.26
C ARG A 113 -7.77 -7.88 -3.17
N ALA A 114 -8.71 -7.45 -2.35
CA ALA A 114 -8.43 -6.77 -1.08
C ALA A 114 -8.12 -7.81 0.00
N VAL A 115 -7.16 -7.50 0.87
CA VAL A 115 -6.93 -8.26 2.11
C VAL A 115 -7.53 -7.44 3.26
N PHE A 116 -6.88 -6.34 3.66
CA PHE A 116 -7.36 -5.39 4.68
C PHE A 116 -6.90 -3.97 4.40
N ALA A 117 -7.54 -2.99 5.04
CA ALA A 117 -7.11 -1.60 5.03
C ALA A 117 -6.00 -1.37 6.07
N LEU A 118 -5.25 -0.29 5.84
CA LEU A 118 -4.14 0.20 6.63
C LEU A 118 -4.42 1.65 7.02
N ALA A 119 -3.39 2.44 7.26
CA ALA A 119 -3.52 3.82 7.72
C ALA A 119 -4.22 4.70 6.68
N PRO A 120 -5.00 5.71 7.12
CA PRO A 120 -5.51 6.75 6.24
C PRO A 120 -4.36 7.56 5.64
N GLU A 121 -4.55 7.99 4.40
CA GLU A 121 -3.63 8.83 3.65
C GLU A 121 -4.35 10.11 3.23
N ALA A 122 -3.70 11.25 3.45
CA ALA A 122 -4.24 12.55 3.10
C ALA A 122 -3.46 13.13 1.92
N VAL A 123 -4.16 13.70 0.95
CA VAL A 123 -3.54 14.42 -0.16
C VAL A 123 -2.95 15.72 0.38
N THR A 124 -1.63 15.74 0.56
CA THR A 124 -0.93 16.87 1.18
C THR A 124 -0.28 17.73 0.11
N PHE A 125 -0.61 19.02 0.07
CA PHE A 125 0.06 19.98 -0.79
C PHE A 125 0.90 20.94 0.07
N VAL A 126 2.23 20.84 -0.04
CA VAL A 126 3.15 21.75 0.65
C VAL A 126 3.63 22.80 -0.34
N ALA A 127 3.63 24.07 0.05
CA ALA A 127 4.08 25.15 -0.79
C ALA A 127 4.96 26.15 -0.03
N ALA A 128 5.92 26.75 -0.73
CA ALA A 128 6.73 27.82 -0.17
C ALA A 128 5.94 29.12 -0.08
N GLU A 129 6.13 29.89 0.99
CA GLU A 129 5.43 31.16 1.21
C GLU A 129 5.72 32.20 0.13
N ASP A 130 6.99 32.30 -0.27
CA ASP A 130 7.46 33.23 -1.30
C ASP A 130 6.94 32.89 -2.71
N SER A 131 6.41 31.67 -2.92
CA SER A 131 5.72 31.31 -4.16
C SER A 131 4.35 31.96 -4.29
N GLY A 132 3.76 32.43 -3.18
CA GLY A 132 2.41 33.00 -3.13
C GLY A 132 1.27 31.97 -3.19
N ILE A 133 1.56 30.67 -3.17
CA ILE A 133 0.54 29.61 -3.24
C ILE A 133 -0.17 29.48 -1.90
N LYS A 134 -1.44 29.89 -1.82
CA LYS A 134 -2.29 29.72 -0.62
C LYS A 134 -3.53 28.86 -0.86
N SER A 135 -3.82 28.56 -2.12
CA SER A 135 -4.88 27.68 -2.60
C SER A 135 -4.41 26.91 -3.84
N LEU A 136 -5.15 25.90 -4.28
CA LEU A 136 -4.85 25.20 -5.54
C LEU A 136 -4.77 26.15 -6.74
N LYS A 137 -5.64 27.17 -6.81
CA LYS A 137 -5.70 28.14 -7.92
C LYS A 137 -4.46 29.01 -8.02
N ASP A 138 -3.77 29.26 -6.92
CA ASP A 138 -2.53 30.04 -6.90
C ASP A 138 -1.33 29.28 -7.48
N ALA A 139 -1.46 27.96 -7.70
CA ALA A 139 -0.44 27.14 -8.32
C ALA A 139 -0.25 27.44 -9.82
N LYS A 140 -1.18 28.17 -10.46
CA LYS A 140 -1.07 28.49 -11.89
C LYS A 140 0.24 29.22 -12.21
N GLY A 141 0.97 28.73 -13.20
CA GLY A 141 2.28 29.21 -13.64
C GLY A 141 3.46 28.79 -12.75
N LYS A 142 3.21 28.09 -11.64
CA LYS A 142 4.22 27.68 -10.66
C LYS A 142 4.85 26.34 -11.02
N VAL A 143 6.03 26.08 -10.45
CA VAL A 143 6.72 24.80 -10.57
C VAL A 143 6.26 23.87 -9.46
N VAL A 144 5.43 22.88 -9.79
CA VAL A 144 4.83 22.00 -8.77
C VAL A 144 5.21 20.55 -9.04
N ASN A 145 5.81 19.90 -8.04
CA ASN A 145 6.00 18.45 -8.11
C ASN A 145 4.67 17.73 -7.87
N ILE A 146 4.19 17.01 -8.88
CA ILE A 146 2.99 16.18 -8.78
C ILE A 146 3.33 14.73 -8.45
N GLY A 147 4.62 14.37 -8.37
CA GLY A 147 5.09 13.03 -8.05
C GLY A 147 5.36 12.16 -9.26
N ASN A 148 5.92 10.97 -8.99
CA ASN A 148 6.45 10.10 -10.03
C ASN A 148 5.34 9.49 -10.90
N PRO A 149 5.63 9.20 -12.19
CA PRO A 149 4.75 8.39 -13.04
C PRO A 149 4.40 7.05 -12.38
N GLY A 150 3.14 6.62 -12.49
CA GLY A 150 2.65 5.39 -11.87
C GLY A 150 2.49 5.44 -10.34
N SER A 151 2.77 6.56 -9.67
CA SER A 151 2.40 6.72 -8.27
C SER A 151 0.94 7.17 -8.17
N GLY A 152 0.20 6.67 -7.18
CA GLY A 152 -1.14 7.20 -6.96
C GLY A 152 -1.12 8.64 -6.41
N ASN A 153 -0.02 9.09 -5.77
CA ASN A 153 0.24 10.51 -5.51
C ASN A 153 0.05 11.40 -6.75
N ARG A 154 0.62 10.97 -7.89
CA ARG A 154 0.47 11.71 -9.15
C ARG A 154 -0.96 11.79 -9.61
N GLN A 155 -1.68 10.67 -9.56
CA GLN A 155 -3.10 10.71 -9.92
C GLN A 155 -3.90 11.57 -8.95
N ASN A 156 -3.62 11.52 -7.65
CA ASN A 156 -4.33 12.35 -6.67
C ASN A 156 -4.08 13.84 -6.90
N ALA A 157 -2.84 14.23 -7.22
CA ALA A 157 -2.52 15.61 -7.59
C ALA A 157 -3.29 16.06 -8.85
N ILE A 158 -3.38 15.19 -9.87
CA ILE A 158 -4.17 15.43 -11.08
C ILE A 158 -5.65 15.59 -10.73
N ASP A 159 -6.22 14.64 -9.99
CA ASP A 159 -7.63 14.61 -9.60
C ASP A 159 -8.03 15.90 -8.86
N VAL A 160 -7.23 16.35 -7.88
CA VAL A 160 -7.54 17.58 -7.12
C VAL A 160 -7.35 18.85 -7.96
N PHE A 161 -6.37 18.90 -8.86
CA PHE A 161 -6.20 20.05 -9.76
C PHE A 161 -7.33 20.12 -10.78
N GLU A 162 -7.70 19.01 -11.41
CA GLU A 162 -8.81 18.95 -12.37
C GLU A 162 -10.14 19.32 -11.71
N ALA A 163 -10.40 18.84 -10.49
CA ALA A 163 -11.58 19.25 -9.72
C ALA A 163 -11.61 20.76 -9.42
N ALA A 164 -10.45 21.39 -9.30
CA ALA A 164 -10.31 22.84 -9.16
C ALA A 164 -10.29 23.60 -10.50
N GLY A 165 -10.49 22.91 -11.63
CA GLY A 165 -10.48 23.51 -12.98
C GLY A 165 -9.09 23.90 -13.48
N ILE A 166 -8.05 23.21 -13.02
CA ILE A 166 -6.64 23.46 -13.35
C ILE A 166 -6.15 22.30 -14.20
N ASN A 167 -5.71 22.60 -15.42
CA ASN A 167 -5.10 21.60 -16.30
C ASN A 167 -3.59 21.56 -16.03
N ILE A 168 -3.08 20.45 -15.50
CA ILE A 168 -1.68 20.35 -15.08
C ILE A 168 -0.65 20.55 -16.20
N GLU A 169 -1.02 20.33 -17.47
CA GLU A 169 -0.10 20.50 -18.62
C GLU A 169 -0.07 21.96 -19.12
N LYS A 170 -1.20 22.67 -19.02
CA LYS A 170 -1.36 24.03 -19.54
C LYS A 170 -1.15 25.11 -18.48
N ASP A 171 -1.59 24.83 -17.26
CA ASP A 171 -1.63 25.80 -16.17
C ASP A 171 -0.42 25.68 -15.24
N LEU A 172 0.35 24.60 -15.24
CA LEU A 172 1.48 24.38 -14.32
C LEU A 172 2.78 24.09 -15.07
N LYS A 173 3.92 24.30 -14.39
CA LYS A 173 5.19 23.65 -14.74
C LYS A 173 5.32 22.39 -13.88
N ALA A 174 4.67 21.31 -14.32
CA ALA A 174 4.59 20.09 -13.54
C ALA A 174 5.92 19.32 -13.54
N GLU A 175 6.41 18.98 -12.35
CA GLU A 175 7.61 18.17 -12.14
C GLU A 175 7.25 16.76 -11.66
N SER A 176 8.11 15.79 -11.94
CA SER A 176 7.95 14.37 -11.58
C SER A 176 9.13 13.89 -10.73
N ILE A 177 9.23 14.44 -9.53
CA ILE A 177 10.33 14.21 -8.58
C ILE A 177 9.88 13.18 -7.53
N LYS A 178 10.82 12.32 -7.11
CA LYS A 178 10.60 11.36 -6.04
C LYS A 178 10.24 12.08 -4.74
N ALA A 179 9.29 11.53 -3.98
CA ALA A 179 8.83 12.13 -2.73
C ALA A 179 9.98 12.46 -1.76
N ALA A 180 11.04 11.63 -1.72
CA ALA A 180 12.22 11.83 -0.89
C ALA A 180 13.04 13.07 -1.24
N ASP A 181 13.03 13.49 -2.52
CA ASP A 181 13.83 14.62 -3.01
C ASP A 181 13.06 15.95 -2.96
N ALA A 182 11.73 15.90 -2.88
CA ALA A 182 10.86 17.07 -2.95
C ALA A 182 11.08 18.10 -1.83
N PRO A 183 11.27 17.73 -0.55
CA PRO A 183 11.53 18.69 0.53
C PRO A 183 12.78 19.54 0.27
N ARG A 184 13.88 18.87 -0.11
CA ARG A 184 15.14 19.54 -0.43
C ARG A 184 15.00 20.45 -1.66
N MET A 185 14.36 19.97 -2.73
CA MET A 185 14.13 20.79 -3.92
C MET A 185 13.25 22.02 -3.64
N LEU A 186 12.28 21.90 -2.73
CA LEU A 186 11.48 23.03 -2.27
C LEU A 186 12.34 24.03 -1.50
N GLN A 187 13.16 23.54 -0.56
CA GLN A 187 14.06 24.39 0.23
C GLN A 187 15.14 25.08 -0.62
N ASP A 188 15.61 24.41 -1.68
CA ASP A 188 16.60 24.94 -2.64
C ASP A 188 15.99 25.95 -3.65
N GLY A 189 14.67 26.21 -3.61
CA GLY A 189 14.03 27.14 -4.55
C GLY A 189 13.78 26.57 -5.95
N ARG A 190 13.95 25.26 -6.15
CA ARG A 190 13.83 24.60 -7.46
C ARG A 190 12.39 24.27 -7.84
N ILE A 191 11.54 24.11 -6.83
CA ILE A 191 10.09 23.96 -6.98
C ILE A 191 9.38 24.94 -6.04
N ASP A 192 8.15 25.31 -6.37
CA ASP A 192 7.29 26.21 -5.59
C ASP A 192 6.39 25.45 -4.61
N GLY A 193 6.06 24.20 -4.94
CA GLY A 193 5.30 23.30 -4.07
C GLY A 193 5.40 21.85 -4.52
N PHE A 194 4.94 20.94 -3.66
CA PHE A 194 4.87 19.52 -3.99
C PHE A 194 3.67 18.84 -3.34
N PHE A 195 3.15 17.83 -4.05
CA PHE A 195 2.16 16.91 -3.53
C PHE A 195 2.83 15.69 -2.90
N TYR A 196 2.27 15.25 -1.77
CA TYR A 196 2.51 13.91 -1.24
C TYR A 196 1.24 13.37 -0.58
N THR A 197 0.57 12.41 -1.22
CA THR A 197 -0.49 11.61 -0.60
C THR A 197 0.15 10.60 0.33
N VAL A 198 -0.03 10.78 1.63
CA VAL A 198 0.67 9.97 2.63
C VAL A 198 -0.05 10.00 3.97
N GLY A 199 0.21 9.00 4.81
CA GLY A 199 -0.18 9.03 6.23
C GLY A 199 0.66 10.03 7.04
N HIS A 200 0.07 10.56 8.11
CA HIS A 200 0.72 11.52 9.01
C HIS A 200 0.90 10.92 10.43
N PRO A 201 1.98 11.26 11.17
CA PRO A 201 3.02 12.23 10.81
C PRO A 201 3.98 11.70 9.73
N ASN A 202 4.50 12.60 8.88
CA ASN A 202 5.41 12.23 7.79
C ASN A 202 6.74 13.00 7.83
N GLY A 203 7.85 12.27 7.67
CA GLY A 203 9.21 12.83 7.71
C GLY A 203 9.50 13.86 6.61
N ASN A 204 9.05 13.61 5.38
CA ASN A 204 9.29 14.53 4.25
C ASN A 204 8.57 15.86 4.45
N ILE A 205 7.35 15.83 5.01
CA ILE A 205 6.59 17.04 5.31
C ILE A 205 7.25 17.80 6.47
N LYS A 206 7.71 17.10 7.51
CA LYS A 206 8.48 17.71 8.61
C LYS A 206 9.75 18.38 8.09
N GLU A 207 10.54 17.68 7.27
CA GLU A 207 11.76 18.22 6.65
C GLU A 207 11.47 19.49 5.83
N ALA A 208 10.42 19.45 5.00
CA ALA A 208 10.02 20.59 4.19
C ALA A 208 9.66 21.81 5.06
N THR A 209 8.94 21.59 6.16
CA THR A 209 8.50 22.69 7.06
C THR A 209 9.58 23.23 7.98
N ALA A 210 10.54 22.40 8.40
CA ALA A 210 11.60 22.80 9.33
C ALA A 210 12.77 23.53 8.66
N GLY A 211 12.76 23.67 7.33
CA GLY A 211 13.84 24.32 6.59
C GLY A 211 13.86 25.85 6.68
N LYS A 212 14.85 26.47 6.02
CA LYS A 212 15.04 27.93 6.04
C LYS A 212 13.97 28.68 5.24
N ARG A 213 13.60 28.15 4.07
CA ARG A 213 12.53 28.70 3.24
C ARG A 213 11.20 28.39 3.93
N LYS A 214 10.43 29.42 4.23
CA LYS A 214 9.15 29.27 4.93
C LYS A 214 8.13 28.59 4.04
N THR A 215 7.39 27.65 4.59
CA THR A 215 6.40 26.84 3.86
C THR A 215 5.11 26.70 4.65
N ARG A 216 4.02 26.46 3.93
CA ARG A 216 2.71 26.10 4.47
C ARG A 216 2.22 24.76 3.94
N ILE A 217 1.26 24.17 4.64
CA ILE A 217 0.45 23.07 4.10
C ILE A 217 -0.87 23.66 3.60
N VAL A 218 -1.11 23.58 2.30
CA VAL A 218 -2.23 24.24 1.61
C VAL A 218 -3.50 23.41 1.79
N SER A 219 -4.56 24.03 2.30
CA SER A 219 -5.90 23.43 2.37
C SER A 219 -6.46 23.18 0.97
N ILE A 220 -7.08 22.02 0.79
CA ILE A 220 -7.78 21.59 -0.42
C ILE A 220 -9.27 21.48 -0.07
N THR A 221 -10.01 22.58 -0.25
CA THR A 221 -11.40 22.73 0.22
C THR A 221 -12.45 22.74 -0.90
N ASP A 222 -12.11 23.19 -2.10
CA ASP A 222 -13.03 23.32 -3.25
C ASP A 222 -13.23 21.98 -3.99
N ILE A 223 -13.36 20.87 -3.25
CA ILE A 223 -13.28 19.49 -3.75
C ILE A 223 -14.55 18.67 -3.49
N GLU A 224 -15.64 19.30 -3.06
CA GLU A 224 -16.92 18.61 -2.91
C GLU A 224 -17.37 17.87 -4.20
N PRO A 225 -17.16 18.42 -5.42
CA PRO A 225 -17.43 17.68 -6.66
C PRO A 225 -16.57 16.42 -6.81
N LEU A 226 -15.32 16.44 -6.33
CA LEU A 226 -14.41 15.30 -6.38
C LEU A 226 -14.93 14.16 -5.51
N VAL A 227 -15.30 14.46 -4.26
CA VAL A 227 -15.83 13.48 -3.30
C VAL A 227 -17.17 12.91 -3.78
N LYS A 228 -18.02 13.74 -4.43
CA LYS A 228 -19.27 13.26 -5.03
C LYS A 228 -19.05 12.35 -6.24
N LYS A 229 -18.04 12.64 -7.06
CA LYS A 229 -17.72 11.89 -8.28
C LYS A 229 -17.02 10.57 -7.98
N PHE A 230 -16.17 10.54 -6.95
CA PHE A 230 -15.26 9.44 -6.69
C PHE A 230 -15.48 8.86 -5.29
N PRO A 231 -16.06 7.64 -5.19
CA PRO A 231 -16.51 7.07 -3.92
C PRO A 231 -15.38 6.62 -2.99
N TYR A 232 -14.14 6.66 -3.48
CA TYR A 232 -12.93 6.29 -2.73
C TYR A 232 -12.27 7.48 -2.02
N TYR A 233 -12.75 8.72 -2.25
CA TYR A 233 -12.29 9.90 -1.55
C TYR A 233 -13.22 10.26 -0.39
N SER A 234 -12.66 10.82 0.67
CA SER A 234 -13.40 11.43 1.78
C SER A 234 -12.70 12.69 2.25
N LEU A 235 -13.46 13.66 2.75
CA LEU A 235 -12.87 14.82 3.42
C LEU A 235 -12.15 14.37 4.69
N THR A 236 -10.97 14.92 4.92
CA THR A 236 -10.16 14.68 6.11
C THR A 236 -9.43 15.95 6.53
N ASN A 237 -8.84 15.94 7.72
CA ASN A 237 -8.01 17.03 8.22
C ASN A 237 -6.62 16.51 8.56
N ILE A 238 -5.62 17.32 8.28
CA ILE A 238 -4.24 17.06 8.74
C ILE A 238 -4.13 17.65 10.14
N ASP A 239 -3.67 16.84 11.10
CA ASP A 239 -3.36 17.32 12.45
C ASP A 239 -2.08 18.20 12.39
N MET A 240 -2.30 19.52 12.36
CA MET A 240 -1.22 20.50 12.22
C MET A 240 -0.31 20.59 13.46
N ALA A 241 -0.71 20.02 14.61
CA ALA A 241 0.18 19.90 15.77
C ALA A 241 1.43 19.07 15.45
N GLN A 242 1.38 18.24 14.40
CA GLN A 242 2.49 17.44 13.92
C GLN A 242 3.51 18.22 13.08
N TYR A 243 3.18 19.44 12.65
CA TYR A 243 3.99 20.31 11.78
C TYR A 243 4.12 21.73 12.36
N PRO A 244 4.70 21.90 13.57
CA PRO A 244 4.77 23.19 14.25
C PRO A 244 5.59 24.26 13.50
N GLU A 245 6.48 23.85 12.60
CA GLU A 245 7.32 24.75 11.80
C GLU A 245 6.61 25.28 10.54
N ALA A 246 5.45 24.73 10.18
CA ALA A 246 4.62 25.27 9.12
C ALA A 246 4.12 26.66 9.52
N THR A 247 4.12 27.62 8.59
CA THR A 247 3.65 28.99 8.87
C THR A 247 2.18 29.06 9.26
N ASN A 248 1.39 28.06 8.86
CA ASN A 248 -0.01 27.90 9.19
C ASN A 248 -0.26 26.77 10.21
N ALA A 249 0.70 26.47 11.09
CA ALA A 249 0.58 25.41 12.11
C ALA A 249 -0.64 25.56 13.04
N ASN A 250 -1.16 26.78 13.21
CA ASN A 250 -2.32 27.07 14.04
C ASN A 250 -3.65 27.10 13.25
N GLU A 251 -3.62 26.83 11.95
CA GLU A 251 -4.80 26.82 11.09
C GLU A 251 -5.32 25.39 10.88
N LYS A 252 -6.63 25.27 10.62
CA LYS A 252 -7.21 23.99 10.21
C LYS A 252 -6.88 23.73 8.74
N VAL A 253 -6.17 22.64 8.47
CA VAL A 253 -5.90 22.18 7.10
C VAL A 253 -6.85 21.04 6.73
N THR A 254 -7.78 21.35 5.82
CA THR A 254 -8.75 20.39 5.28
C THR A 254 -8.26 19.88 3.92
N THR A 255 -8.45 18.60 3.62
CA THR A 255 -8.11 17.99 2.33
C THR A 255 -8.99 16.77 2.03
N VAL A 256 -8.76 16.09 0.92
CA VAL A 256 -9.25 14.73 0.67
C VAL A 256 -8.24 13.68 1.17
N GLY A 257 -8.76 12.52 1.54
CA GLY A 257 -7.97 11.33 1.80
C GLY A 257 -8.68 10.06 1.38
N MET A 258 -7.96 8.96 1.55
CA MET A 258 -8.41 7.58 1.35
C MET A 258 -7.68 6.66 2.34
N LEU A 259 -7.96 5.36 2.29
CA LEU A 259 -7.17 4.36 3.02
C LEU A 259 -6.08 3.76 2.13
N ALA A 260 -4.91 3.51 2.71
CA ALA A 260 -3.99 2.51 2.20
C ALA A 260 -4.63 1.12 2.35
N THR A 261 -4.38 0.22 1.42
CA THR A 261 -4.91 -1.15 1.44
C THR A 261 -3.80 -2.15 1.16
N PHE A 262 -3.86 -3.29 1.84
CA PHE A 262 -3.06 -4.47 1.53
C PHE A 262 -3.82 -5.32 0.51
N VAL A 263 -3.19 -5.58 -0.64
CA VAL A 263 -3.83 -6.18 -1.81
C VAL A 263 -3.04 -7.38 -2.30
N THR A 264 -3.73 -8.26 -3.01
CA THR A 264 -3.17 -9.51 -3.56
C THR A 264 -3.91 -9.93 -4.83
N SER A 265 -3.54 -11.07 -5.40
CA SER A 265 -4.23 -11.72 -6.51
C SER A 265 -5.13 -12.84 -6.01
N ALA A 266 -6.24 -13.10 -6.69
CA ALA A 266 -7.08 -14.27 -6.49
C ALA A 266 -6.36 -15.61 -6.74
N LYS A 267 -5.17 -15.56 -7.34
CA LYS A 267 -4.31 -16.72 -7.60
C LYS A 267 -3.40 -17.07 -6.41
N VAL A 268 -3.28 -16.20 -5.42
CA VAL A 268 -2.51 -16.51 -4.21
C VAL A 268 -3.30 -17.53 -3.38
N PRO A 269 -2.68 -18.60 -2.90
CA PRO A 269 -3.38 -19.63 -2.13
C PRO A 269 -4.14 -19.08 -0.91
N ASP A 270 -5.35 -19.60 -0.68
CA ASP A 270 -6.24 -19.16 0.38
C ASP A 270 -5.64 -19.30 1.78
N ASP A 271 -4.86 -20.35 2.01
CA ASP A 271 -4.15 -20.62 3.26
C ASP A 271 -3.05 -19.59 3.55
N VAL A 272 -2.32 -19.15 2.52
CA VAL A 272 -1.32 -18.07 2.61
C VAL A 272 -1.99 -16.76 3.02
N VAL A 273 -3.06 -16.37 2.31
CA VAL A 273 -3.76 -15.11 2.61
C VAL A 273 -4.45 -15.18 3.98
N TYR A 274 -5.04 -16.33 4.33
CA TYR A 274 -5.63 -16.57 5.65
C TYR A 274 -4.58 -16.41 6.77
N ALA A 275 -3.41 -17.04 6.64
CA ALA A 275 -2.36 -16.98 7.64
C ALA A 275 -1.87 -15.56 7.85
N ILE A 276 -1.59 -14.80 6.78
CA ILE A 276 -1.15 -13.41 6.87
C ILE A 276 -2.23 -12.54 7.52
N THR A 277 -3.49 -12.67 7.08
CA THR A 277 -4.60 -11.91 7.65
C THR A 277 -4.75 -12.19 9.14
N LYS A 278 -4.78 -13.48 9.53
CA LYS A 278 -4.92 -13.90 10.91
C LYS A 278 -3.79 -13.37 11.79
N GLU A 279 -2.54 -13.54 11.39
CA GLU A 279 -1.44 -13.11 12.24
C GLU A 279 -1.36 -11.59 12.36
N VAL A 280 -1.73 -10.81 11.34
CA VAL A 280 -1.80 -9.35 11.49
C VAL A 280 -2.91 -8.95 12.48
N PHE A 281 -4.11 -9.52 12.37
CA PHE A 281 -5.23 -9.13 13.23
C PHE A 281 -5.14 -9.68 14.67
N GLU A 282 -4.61 -10.89 14.86
CA GLU A 282 -4.42 -11.46 16.20
C GLU A 282 -3.23 -10.84 16.95
N ASN A 283 -2.25 -10.29 16.23
CA ASN A 283 -1.10 -9.59 16.82
C ASN A 283 -1.19 -8.07 16.59
N LEU A 284 -2.41 -7.52 16.46
CA LEU A 284 -2.63 -6.11 16.09
C LEU A 284 -1.90 -5.15 17.05
N ASP A 285 -1.92 -5.40 18.37
CA ASP A 285 -1.24 -4.54 19.34
C ASP A 285 0.28 -4.50 19.17
N GLU A 286 0.89 -5.61 18.72
CA GLU A 286 2.32 -5.63 18.38
C GLU A 286 2.53 -4.92 17.04
N PHE A 287 1.70 -5.21 16.04
CA PHE A 287 1.77 -4.61 14.70
C PHE A 287 1.73 -3.07 14.76
N LYS A 288 0.82 -2.51 15.56
CA LYS A 288 0.66 -1.08 15.78
C LYS A 288 1.91 -0.40 16.34
N LYS A 289 2.71 -1.11 17.15
CA LYS A 289 3.95 -0.57 17.76
C LYS A 289 5.13 -0.53 16.78
N LEU A 290 5.03 -1.19 15.63
CA LEU A 290 6.13 -1.27 14.67
C LEU A 290 6.30 0.01 13.85
N HIS A 291 5.28 0.88 13.78
CA HIS A 291 5.37 2.18 13.12
C HIS A 291 4.26 3.15 13.59
N PRO A 292 4.54 4.45 13.83
CA PRO A 292 3.54 5.42 14.31
C PRO A 292 2.27 5.53 13.44
N ALA A 293 2.41 5.41 12.12
CA ALA A 293 1.26 5.45 11.20
C ALA A 293 0.25 4.30 11.44
N LEU A 294 0.64 3.23 12.14
CA LEU A 294 -0.22 2.08 12.44
C LEU A 294 -0.98 2.24 13.76
N GLU A 295 -0.63 3.22 14.61
CA GLU A 295 -1.18 3.39 15.96
C GLU A 295 -2.71 3.56 15.98
N GLY A 296 -3.28 4.15 14.94
CA GLY A 296 -4.72 4.37 14.81
C GLY A 296 -5.53 3.15 14.38
N LEU A 297 -4.90 2.03 14.00
CA LEU A 297 -5.63 0.88 13.45
C LEU A 297 -6.47 0.18 14.52
N THR A 298 -7.70 -0.18 14.14
CA THR A 298 -8.57 -1.12 14.84
C THR A 298 -9.00 -2.24 13.89
N ARG A 299 -9.52 -3.35 14.43
CA ARG A 299 -10.00 -4.47 13.61
C ARG A 299 -11.12 -4.04 12.67
N GLU A 300 -11.96 -3.10 13.11
CA GLU A 300 -13.09 -2.55 12.36
C GLU A 300 -12.59 -1.65 11.22
N THR A 301 -11.70 -0.70 11.51
CA THR A 301 -11.18 0.24 10.48
C THR A 301 -10.43 -0.51 9.38
N MET A 302 -9.81 -1.65 9.70
CA MET A 302 -9.09 -2.49 8.74
C MET A 302 -10.01 -3.22 7.74
N LEU A 303 -11.34 -3.14 7.89
CA LEU A 303 -12.32 -3.71 6.96
C LEU A 303 -13.01 -2.66 6.09
N GLU A 304 -12.72 -1.38 6.34
CA GLU A 304 -13.30 -0.25 5.61
C GLU A 304 -12.50 0.05 4.33
N GLY A 305 -13.09 0.79 3.40
CA GLY A 305 -12.38 1.31 2.22
C GLY A 305 -11.79 0.26 1.26
N LEU A 306 -12.20 -1.02 1.37
CA LEU A 306 -11.80 -2.08 0.45
C LEU A 306 -12.62 -1.97 -0.85
N THR A 307 -11.96 -1.64 -1.96
CA THR A 307 -12.61 -1.31 -3.24
C THR A 307 -12.46 -2.38 -4.32
N ALA A 308 -11.83 -3.51 -3.97
CA ALA A 308 -11.86 -4.76 -4.72
C ALA A 308 -12.49 -5.89 -3.87
N PRO A 309 -12.95 -7.00 -4.48
CA PRO A 309 -13.46 -8.13 -3.71
C PRO A 309 -12.44 -8.63 -2.68
N ILE A 310 -12.92 -8.98 -1.49
CA ILE A 310 -12.07 -9.54 -0.43
C ILE A 310 -11.57 -10.92 -0.87
N HIS A 311 -10.30 -11.22 -0.63
CA HIS A 311 -9.74 -12.54 -0.88
C HIS A 311 -10.45 -13.62 -0.04
N PRO A 312 -10.78 -14.81 -0.58
CA PRO A 312 -11.48 -15.84 0.19
C PRO A 312 -10.75 -16.27 1.47
N GLY A 313 -9.42 -16.42 1.42
CA GLY A 313 -8.58 -16.61 2.61
C GLY A 313 -8.75 -15.54 3.71
N ALA A 314 -8.80 -14.25 3.35
CA ALA A 314 -9.03 -13.16 4.31
C ALA A 314 -10.47 -13.20 4.85
N LEU A 315 -11.45 -13.38 3.97
CA LEU A 315 -12.87 -13.49 4.34
C LEU A 315 -13.12 -14.65 5.30
N LYS A 316 -12.44 -15.79 5.12
CA LYS A 316 -12.50 -16.93 6.04
C LYS A 316 -12.10 -16.51 7.45
N TYR A 317 -10.97 -15.80 7.60
CA TYR A 317 -10.54 -15.30 8.90
C TYR A 317 -11.56 -14.29 9.48
N TYR A 318 -12.06 -13.35 8.68
CA TYR A 318 -13.05 -12.37 9.16
C TYR A 318 -14.31 -13.02 9.70
N LYS A 319 -14.79 -14.10 9.08
CA LYS A 319 -15.93 -14.87 9.58
C LYS A 319 -15.60 -15.61 10.88
N GLU A 320 -14.44 -16.26 10.98
CA GLU A 320 -14.00 -16.94 12.20
C GLU A 320 -13.84 -15.97 13.39
N ALA A 321 -13.34 -14.77 13.13
CA ALA A 321 -13.14 -13.72 14.14
C ALA A 321 -14.43 -12.93 14.47
N GLY A 322 -15.57 -13.26 13.84
CA GLY A 322 -16.85 -12.56 14.04
C GLY A 322 -16.88 -11.13 13.49
N LEU A 323 -15.94 -10.79 12.61
CA LEU A 323 -15.79 -9.46 12.00
C LEU A 323 -16.68 -9.26 10.77
N MET A 324 -17.08 -10.35 10.10
CA MET A 324 -18.01 -10.36 8.97
C MET A 324 -18.98 -11.55 9.07
N LYS A 325 -20.17 -11.41 8.46
CA LYS A 325 -21.17 -12.47 8.36
C LYS A 325 -21.01 -13.28 7.06
#